data_AF-A0A428SLK8-F1
#
_entry.id   AF-A0A428SLK8-F1
#
_cell.length_a   1.000
_cell.length_b   1.000
_cell.length_c   1.000
_cell.angle_alpha   90.00
_cell.angle_beta   90.00
_cell.angle_gamma   90.00
#
_symmetry.space_group_name_H-M   'P 1'
#
loop_
_entity.id
_entity.type
_entity.pdbx_description
1 polymer ?
#
loop_
_entity_poly.entity_id
_entity_poly.type
_entity_poly.pdbx_seq_one_letter_code
_entity_poly.pdbx_strand_id
1 'polypeptide(L)'
;MFKLGRSRAVASALNASKLQFAAPAARFPGVQQRRALSIHEYLSADLLRQYGVGVPKGAVAKTAKEAKQVAEQIGTEDMVIKAQVLAGGRGKGTFDNGLKGGVRVIYSPHEAEMFAQQMIGYNLITKQTGAGGRLCNSVYICERKFARREFYLAILMDRQHQCPVIVSSSQGGMDIETVAKENPSAINTNYIDINVGVTDEIARGIATKLGFSEQCIEEAKDTIQKLYQIFNEKDSTQIEINPLSETSDHQVLCMDAKFGFDDNADFRQKEVFEWRDTSQEDPDEVRAAESNLNFIKLDGDIGCLVNGAGLAMATMDIIKLNGGQPANFLDVGGGATPAAIKEAFELITSDAKVTAIFVNIFGGIVRCDAIATGLIKTVESLNLKIPIIARLQGTNVDAAHQLINDSGLKIFSIDDLQSAAEKAVQLSKVVKLARDIDVGVEFTLGI
;
A
#
# COMPACT_ATOMS: atom_id res chain seq x y z
N MET A 1 -70.76 -25.11 31.51
CA MET A 1 -70.73 -25.60 30.10
C MET A 1 -69.57 -24.87 29.42
N PHE A 2 -68.34 -25.40 29.36
CA PHE A 2 -67.79 -26.33 28.33
C PHE A 2 -68.05 -25.85 26.88
N LYS A 3 -67.13 -25.78 25.91
CA LYS A 3 -65.74 -26.27 25.73
C LYS A 3 -65.15 -25.67 24.41
N LEU A 4 -63.84 -25.78 24.23
CA LEU A 4 -62.99 -25.41 23.07
C LEU A 4 -63.47 -25.88 21.67
N GLY A 5 -62.99 -25.21 20.62
CA GLY A 5 -62.91 -25.74 19.24
C GLY A 5 -62.01 -24.90 18.31
N ARG A 6 -61.24 -25.54 17.43
CA ARG A 6 -60.02 -25.04 16.75
C ARG A 6 -60.23 -24.48 15.32
N SER A 7 -59.28 -23.60 14.94
CA SER A 7 -58.46 -23.58 13.70
C SER A 7 -58.98 -23.21 12.29
N ARG A 8 -58.13 -22.36 11.67
CA ARG A 8 -57.66 -22.23 10.28
C ARG A 8 -58.40 -21.28 9.30
N ALA A 9 -57.71 -20.15 9.09
CA ALA A 9 -57.24 -19.59 7.80
C ALA A 9 -58.17 -19.64 6.60
N VAL A 10 -58.57 -18.46 6.10
CA VAL A 10 -58.42 -17.95 4.71
C VAL A 10 -58.75 -16.45 4.76
N ALA A 11 -58.09 -15.67 3.87
CA ALA A 11 -58.41 -14.31 3.44
C ALA A 11 -57.64 -13.16 4.10
N SER A 12 -56.58 -12.71 3.42
CA SER A 12 -56.65 -11.39 2.77
C SER A 12 -55.61 -11.31 1.65
N ALA A 13 -56.07 -11.65 0.44
CA ALA A 13 -55.50 -11.06 -0.76
C ALA A 13 -56.03 -9.63 -0.87
N LEU A 14 -55.24 -8.77 -1.51
CA LEU A 14 -55.55 -7.42 -1.99
C LEU A 14 -55.34 -6.28 -0.97
N ASN A 15 -54.11 -5.78 -0.94
CA ASN A 15 -53.83 -4.35 -1.03
C ASN A 15 -52.47 -4.12 -1.68
N ALA A 16 -52.49 -4.11 -3.02
CA ALA A 16 -51.36 -3.69 -3.84
C ALA A 16 -51.37 -2.16 -3.92
N SER A 17 -50.62 -1.50 -3.05
CA SER A 17 -50.24 -0.09 -3.21
C SER A 17 -48.80 0.00 -3.71
N LYS A 18 -48.71 0.67 -4.87
CA LYS A 18 -47.53 1.09 -5.62
C LYS A 18 -46.26 1.31 -4.77
N LEU A 19 -45.29 0.41 -4.90
CA LEU A 19 -43.88 0.68 -4.67
C LEU A 19 -43.19 0.70 -6.03
N GLN A 20 -42.88 1.89 -6.53
CA GLN A 20 -41.97 2.07 -7.65
C GLN A 20 -40.57 1.65 -7.17
N PHE A 21 -40.13 0.46 -7.54
CA PHE A 21 -38.72 0.10 -7.47
C PHE A 21 -37.99 0.87 -8.57
N ALA A 22 -37.37 1.99 -8.21
CA ALA A 22 -36.32 2.57 -9.03
C ALA A 22 -35.18 1.54 -9.11
N ALA A 23 -34.84 1.11 -10.33
CA ALA A 23 -33.69 0.25 -10.57
C ALA A 23 -32.42 0.99 -10.10
N PRO A 24 -31.59 0.41 -9.21
CA PRO A 24 -30.31 1.01 -8.91
C PRO A 24 -29.44 0.88 -10.15
N ALA A 25 -29.02 2.01 -10.72
CA ALA A 25 -27.94 2.04 -11.68
C ALA A 25 -26.72 1.39 -11.03
N ALA A 26 -26.29 0.24 -11.56
CA ALA A 26 -25.13 -0.48 -11.09
C ALA A 26 -23.87 0.37 -11.35
N ARG A 27 -23.49 1.20 -10.38
CA ARG A 27 -22.13 1.74 -10.29
C ARG A 27 -21.29 0.65 -9.65
N PHE A 28 -20.50 -0.04 -10.45
CA PHE A 28 -19.34 -0.77 -9.93
C PHE A 28 -18.29 0.28 -9.54
N PRO A 29 -17.95 0.47 -8.25
CA PRO A 29 -16.68 1.08 -7.94
C PRO A 29 -15.64 -0.02 -8.17
N GLY A 30 -14.94 0.04 -9.29
CA GLY A 30 -13.63 -0.60 -9.37
C GLY A 30 -12.75 0.09 -8.33
N VAL A 31 -12.77 -0.40 -7.09
CA VAL A 31 -11.80 0.00 -6.08
C VAL A 31 -10.52 -0.71 -6.46
N GLN A 32 -9.75 -0.06 -7.32
CA GLN A 32 -8.37 -0.40 -7.58
C GLN A 32 -7.61 -0.16 -6.27
N GLN A 33 -6.80 -1.14 -5.87
CA GLN A 33 -5.89 -0.98 -4.75
C GLN A 33 -4.91 0.12 -5.11
N ARG A 34 -5.03 1.27 -4.44
CA ARG A 34 -4.14 2.41 -4.66
C ARG A 34 -2.86 2.14 -3.88
N ARG A 35 -1.80 1.82 -4.61
CA ARG A 35 -0.47 2.21 -4.16
C ARG A 35 -0.49 3.74 -4.13
N ALA A 36 0.11 4.31 -3.12
CA ALA A 36 0.24 5.75 -3.01
C ALA A 36 1.73 6.00 -3.02
N LEU A 37 2.23 6.56 -4.13
CA LEU A 37 3.61 6.97 -4.25
C LEU A 37 4.02 7.74 -2.99
N SER A 38 5.07 7.27 -2.33
CA SER A 38 5.68 7.94 -1.19
C SER A 38 7.09 8.37 -1.56
N ILE A 39 7.52 9.52 -1.06
CA ILE A 39 8.86 10.06 -1.32
C ILE A 39 9.68 10.13 -0.04
N HIS A 40 11.00 10.15 -0.21
CA HIS A 40 11.93 10.27 0.91
C HIS A 40 11.81 11.64 1.60
N GLU A 41 12.15 11.68 2.88
CA GLU A 41 12.04 12.90 3.70
C GLU A 41 12.82 14.08 3.10
N TYR A 42 14.01 13.85 2.52
CA TYR A 42 14.76 14.94 1.90
C TYR A 42 14.02 15.57 0.70
N LEU A 43 13.27 14.78 -0.07
CA LEU A 43 12.46 15.27 -1.20
C LEU A 43 11.21 16.00 -0.68
N SER A 44 10.58 15.49 0.37
CA SER A 44 9.53 16.21 1.09
C SER A 44 10.02 17.58 1.56
N ALA A 45 11.23 17.65 2.14
CA ALA A 45 11.84 18.89 2.60
C ALA A 45 12.19 19.84 1.44
N ASP A 46 12.67 19.32 0.31
CA ASP A 46 12.90 20.10 -0.91
C ASP A 46 11.59 20.70 -1.43
N LEU A 47 10.52 19.90 -1.51
CA LEU A 47 9.20 20.36 -1.93
C LEU A 47 8.64 21.43 -1.00
N LEU A 48 8.73 21.23 0.32
CA LEU A 48 8.35 22.25 1.31
C LEU A 48 9.11 23.56 1.10
N ARG A 49 10.43 23.51 0.84
CA ARG A 49 11.25 24.70 0.56
C ARG A 49 10.81 25.44 -0.70
N GLN A 50 10.43 24.72 -1.76
CA GLN A 50 9.94 25.34 -3.00
C GLN A 50 8.67 26.18 -2.77
N TYR A 51 7.83 25.77 -1.83
CA TYR A 51 6.63 26.50 -1.42
C TYR A 51 6.88 27.53 -0.31
N GLY A 52 8.14 27.74 0.09
CA GLY A 52 8.50 28.66 1.15
C GLY A 52 7.98 28.23 2.53
N VAL A 53 7.88 26.92 2.78
CA VAL A 53 7.62 26.35 4.10
C VAL A 53 8.94 26.11 4.81
N GLY A 54 9.02 26.50 6.08
CA GLY A 54 10.23 26.36 6.90
C GLY A 54 10.57 24.91 7.19
N VAL A 55 11.82 24.51 6.91
CA VAL A 55 12.40 23.21 7.28
C VAL A 55 13.85 23.42 7.75
N PRO A 56 14.41 22.52 8.59
CA PRO A 56 15.83 22.55 8.90
C PRO A 56 16.69 22.46 7.64
N LYS A 57 17.75 23.27 7.55
CA LYS A 57 18.72 23.17 6.46
C LYS A 57 19.37 21.79 6.48
N GLY A 58 19.44 21.14 5.33
CA GLY A 58 20.05 19.83 5.20
C GLY A 58 20.21 19.41 3.77
N ALA A 59 20.97 18.34 3.55
CA ALA A 59 21.14 17.71 2.25
C ALA A 59 21.28 16.20 2.37
N VAL A 60 21.00 15.50 1.27
CA VAL A 60 21.12 14.05 1.16
C VAL A 60 22.55 13.64 0.80
N ALA A 61 23.00 12.53 1.35
CA ALA A 61 24.25 11.87 1.00
C ALA A 61 24.00 10.40 0.67
N LYS A 62 24.58 9.93 -0.45
CA LYS A 62 24.50 8.54 -0.92
C LYS A 62 25.76 7.74 -0.60
N THR A 63 26.79 8.40 -0.09
CA THR A 63 28.02 7.75 0.39
C THR A 63 28.49 8.35 1.71
N ALA A 64 29.31 7.62 2.47
CA ALA A 64 29.90 8.12 3.72
C ALA A 64 30.76 9.38 3.49
N LYS A 65 31.46 9.46 2.36
CA LYS A 65 32.26 10.63 1.98
C LYS A 65 31.38 11.85 1.68
N GLU A 66 30.28 11.65 0.95
CA GLU A 66 29.29 12.72 0.73
C GLU A 66 28.68 13.18 2.05
N ALA A 67 28.40 12.27 2.98
CA ALA A 67 27.85 12.60 4.29
C ALA A 67 28.77 13.55 5.07
N LYS A 68 30.09 13.30 5.03
CA LYS A 68 31.09 14.21 5.58
C LYS A 68 31.03 15.60 4.93
N GLN A 69 31.00 15.64 3.61
CA GLN A 69 30.98 16.90 2.85
C GLN A 69 29.72 17.72 3.13
N VAL A 70 28.57 17.07 3.22
CA VAL A 70 27.30 17.71 3.58
C VAL A 70 27.39 18.29 4.99
N ALA A 71 27.92 17.54 5.95
CA ALA A 71 28.09 18.02 7.32
C ALA A 71 29.06 19.23 7.40
N GLU A 72 30.14 19.23 6.62
CA GLU A 72 31.05 20.39 6.50
C GLU A 72 30.34 21.63 5.93
N GLN A 73 29.46 21.45 4.94
CA GLN A 73 28.70 22.54 4.31
C GLN A 73 27.61 23.12 5.21
N ILE A 74 26.99 22.30 6.06
CA ILE A 74 26.01 22.77 7.05
C ILE A 74 26.66 23.73 8.06
N GLY A 75 27.94 23.53 8.38
CA GLY A 75 28.75 24.52 9.10
C GLY A 75 28.40 24.70 10.58
N THR A 76 27.71 23.72 11.19
CA THR A 76 27.47 23.64 12.64
C THR A 76 27.91 22.27 13.15
N GLU A 77 28.32 22.20 14.42
CA GLU A 77 28.63 20.94 15.08
C GLU A 77 27.35 20.18 15.43
N ASP A 78 26.26 20.88 15.79
CA ASP A 78 24.99 20.26 16.16
C ASP A 78 24.12 19.89 14.94
N MET A 79 24.14 18.61 14.57
CA MET A 79 23.44 18.08 13.39
C MET A 79 22.64 16.82 13.73
N VAL A 80 21.78 16.41 12.81
CA VAL A 80 21.03 15.15 12.86
C VAL A 80 21.26 14.39 11.56
N ILE A 81 21.62 13.11 11.66
CA ILE A 81 21.66 12.17 10.54
C ILE A 81 20.41 11.29 10.58
N LYS A 82 19.71 11.19 9.44
CA LYS A 82 18.45 10.46 9.30
C LYS A 82 18.51 9.50 8.12
N ALA A 83 18.38 8.21 8.39
CA ALA A 83 18.26 7.17 7.37
C ALA A 83 17.07 7.46 6.44
N GLN A 84 17.29 7.40 5.14
CA GLN A 84 16.24 7.60 4.13
C GLN A 84 15.69 6.24 3.71
N VAL A 85 14.55 5.92 4.31
CA VAL A 85 13.80 4.68 4.11
C VAL A 85 12.32 5.05 4.09
N LEU A 86 11.55 4.52 3.15
CA LEU A 86 10.10 4.77 3.02
C LEU A 86 9.29 3.96 4.04
N ALA A 87 9.57 4.19 5.32
CA ALA A 87 8.84 3.63 6.46
C ALA A 87 8.93 4.58 7.66
N GLY A 88 7.88 4.61 8.47
CA GLY A 88 7.86 5.32 9.75
C GLY A 88 8.65 4.59 10.85
N GLY A 89 8.82 5.28 11.99
CA GLY A 89 9.44 4.70 13.19
C GLY A 89 10.96 4.53 13.11
N ARG A 90 11.64 5.20 12.15
CA ARG A 90 13.08 5.10 11.89
C ARG A 90 13.94 5.29 13.15
N GLY A 91 13.60 6.28 13.99
CA GLY A 91 14.34 6.55 15.24
C GLY A 91 14.36 5.38 16.23
N LYS A 92 13.34 4.51 16.21
CA LYS A 92 13.24 3.31 17.06
C LYS A 92 13.65 2.02 16.33
N GLY A 93 14.05 2.12 15.05
CA GLY A 93 14.45 1.00 14.23
C GLY A 93 15.82 0.44 14.61
N THR A 94 16.16 -0.71 14.03
CA THR A 94 17.49 -1.36 14.17
C THR A 94 17.95 -1.81 12.80
N PHE A 95 19.20 -1.54 12.45
CA PHE A 95 19.81 -2.04 11.22
C PHE A 95 20.21 -3.50 11.37
N ASP A 96 20.21 -4.24 10.27
CA ASP A 96 20.65 -5.65 10.20
C ASP A 96 22.13 -5.88 10.59
N ASN A 97 22.96 -4.83 10.58
CA ASN A 97 24.32 -4.84 11.12
C ASN A 97 24.43 -4.57 12.64
N GLY A 98 23.30 -4.37 13.32
CA GLY A 98 23.22 -4.15 14.77
C GLY A 98 23.20 -2.68 15.22
N LEU A 99 23.38 -1.70 14.32
CA LEU A 99 23.22 -0.28 14.66
C LEU A 99 21.78 0.00 15.09
N LYS A 100 21.59 0.63 16.25
CA LYS A 100 20.27 1.03 16.76
C LYS A 100 19.96 2.47 16.41
N GLY A 101 18.74 2.69 15.91
CA GLY A 101 18.19 3.99 15.55
C GLY A 101 18.61 4.47 14.17
N GLY A 102 17.63 4.74 13.31
CA GLY A 102 17.81 5.39 12.01
C GLY A 102 17.81 6.92 12.07
N VAL A 103 17.70 7.52 13.26
CA VAL A 103 17.79 8.97 13.45
C VAL A 103 18.71 9.21 14.64
N ARG A 104 19.81 9.95 14.43
CA ARG A 104 20.82 10.21 15.47
C ARG A 104 21.30 11.65 15.42
N VAL A 105 21.55 12.21 16.60
CA VAL A 105 22.32 13.45 16.72
C VAL A 105 23.78 13.14 16.48
N ILE A 106 24.45 14.02 15.74
CA ILE A 106 25.88 13.96 15.44
C ILE A 106 26.52 15.33 15.70
N TYR A 107 27.79 15.31 16.10
CA TYR A 107 28.53 16.47 16.58
C TYR A 107 29.72 16.88 15.69
N SER A 108 29.96 16.16 14.60
CA SER A 108 31.04 16.49 13.67
C SER A 108 30.84 15.86 12.28
N PRO A 109 31.51 16.37 11.24
CA PRO A 109 31.54 15.72 9.93
C PRO A 109 32.12 14.30 9.96
N HIS A 110 33.03 14.01 10.89
CA HIS A 110 33.57 12.66 11.05
C HIS A 110 32.53 11.69 11.60
N GLU A 111 31.69 12.12 12.56
CA GLU A 111 30.56 11.31 13.01
C GLU A 111 29.55 11.09 11.88
N ALA A 112 29.30 12.09 11.03
CA ALA A 112 28.44 11.93 9.85
C ALA A 112 28.95 10.82 8.93
N GLU A 113 30.26 10.82 8.61
CA GLU A 113 30.92 9.78 7.81
C GLU A 113 30.77 8.39 8.45
N MET A 114 31.10 8.28 9.74
CA MET A 114 31.05 7.03 10.51
C MET A 114 29.65 6.43 10.54
N PHE A 115 28.62 7.23 10.85
CA PHE A 115 27.25 6.72 10.90
C PHE A 115 26.70 6.42 9.51
N ALA A 116 27.00 7.24 8.49
CA ALA A 116 26.61 6.94 7.12
C ALA A 116 27.20 5.61 6.64
N GLN A 117 28.44 5.27 7.00
CA GLN A 117 29.05 3.97 6.68
C GLN A 117 28.33 2.78 7.34
N GLN A 118 27.68 3.00 8.48
CA GLN A 118 26.91 1.99 9.20
C GLN A 118 25.42 1.98 8.82
N MET A 119 24.94 2.97 8.08
CA MET A 119 23.54 3.07 7.65
C MET A 119 23.37 2.69 6.17
N ILE A 120 24.20 3.26 5.29
CA ILE A 120 24.07 3.11 3.85
C ILE A 120 24.47 1.68 3.43
N GLY A 121 23.60 1.02 2.66
CA GLY A 121 23.80 -0.36 2.21
C GLY A 121 23.29 -1.43 3.17
N TYR A 122 22.70 -1.03 4.30
CA TYR A 122 22.13 -1.92 5.31
C TYR A 122 20.61 -1.78 5.39
N ASN A 123 19.92 -2.85 5.80
CA ASN A 123 18.46 -2.80 5.94
C ASN A 123 18.05 -2.25 7.30
N LEU A 124 17.22 -1.21 7.31
CA LEU A 124 16.61 -0.68 8.51
C LEU A 124 15.32 -1.42 8.81
N ILE A 125 15.27 -2.08 9.96
CA ILE A 125 14.10 -2.81 10.45
C ILE A 125 13.32 -1.89 11.39
N THR A 126 12.07 -1.61 11.06
CA THR A 126 11.11 -0.87 11.89
C THR A 126 9.84 -1.71 12.11
N LYS A 127 8.93 -1.22 12.96
CA LYS A 127 7.61 -1.86 13.12
C LYS A 127 6.82 -1.93 11.81
N GLN A 128 7.09 -1.05 10.85
CA GLN A 128 6.35 -0.94 9.59
C GLN A 128 6.99 -1.72 8.43
N THR A 129 8.25 -2.13 8.55
CA THR A 129 8.96 -2.87 7.48
C THR A 129 8.89 -4.39 7.63
N GLY A 130 8.40 -4.88 8.77
CA GLY A 130 8.53 -6.30 9.13
C GLY A 130 10.00 -6.72 9.29
N ALA A 131 10.23 -8.04 9.36
CA ALA A 131 11.55 -8.60 9.67
C ALA A 131 12.61 -8.38 8.57
N GLY A 132 12.18 -8.23 7.31
CA GLY A 132 13.11 -8.00 6.19
C GLY A 132 13.75 -6.62 6.18
N GLY A 133 13.17 -5.65 6.90
CA GLY A 133 13.64 -4.26 6.85
C GLY A 133 13.44 -3.64 5.47
N ARG A 134 14.04 -2.46 5.28
CA ARG A 134 14.17 -1.81 3.97
C ARG A 134 15.57 -1.25 3.81
N LEU A 135 16.12 -1.37 2.61
CA LEU A 135 17.47 -0.93 2.29
C LEU A 135 17.60 0.58 2.47
N CYS A 136 18.56 1.01 3.29
CA CYS A 136 18.91 2.42 3.41
C CYS A 136 19.97 2.75 2.35
N ASN A 137 19.57 3.41 1.26
CA ASN A 137 20.48 3.79 0.17
C ASN A 137 21.08 5.19 0.32
N SER A 138 20.56 5.98 1.25
CA SER A 138 21.03 7.34 1.51
C SER A 138 20.69 7.78 2.93
N VAL A 139 21.36 8.84 3.37
CA VAL A 139 21.08 9.52 4.63
C VAL A 139 20.81 10.99 4.36
N TYR A 140 19.92 11.59 5.14
CA TYR A 140 19.66 13.02 5.14
C TYR A 140 20.33 13.62 6.38
N ILE A 141 21.20 14.59 6.17
CA ILE A 141 21.89 15.29 7.26
C ILE A 141 21.33 16.70 7.30
N CYS A 142 20.84 17.11 8.46
CA CYS A 142 20.30 18.44 8.68
C CYS A 142 20.86 19.08 9.94
N GLU A 143 20.81 20.42 9.99
CA GLU A 143 21.07 21.15 11.22
C GLU A 143 20.10 20.70 12.32
N ARG A 144 20.58 20.65 13.55
CA ARG A 144 19.69 20.40 14.69
C ARG A 144 19.02 21.70 15.10
N LYS A 145 17.70 21.71 15.13
CA LYS A 145 16.89 22.79 15.68
C LYS A 145 16.32 22.38 17.04
N PHE A 146 16.29 23.33 17.97
CA PHE A 146 15.75 23.11 19.31
C PHE A 146 14.29 23.56 19.38
N ALA A 147 13.39 22.59 19.34
CA ALA A 147 11.96 22.81 19.47
C ALA A 147 11.60 23.18 20.92
N ARG A 148 10.89 24.29 21.09
CA ARG A 148 10.24 24.69 22.34
C ARG A 148 8.91 23.94 22.51
N ARG A 149 8.20 23.73 21.41
CA ARG A 149 6.93 22.99 21.35
C ARG A 149 6.93 22.13 20.08
N GLU A 150 6.36 20.94 20.20
CA GLU A 150 6.24 19.97 19.11
C GLU A 150 4.77 19.60 18.94
N PHE A 151 4.27 19.74 17.72
CA PHE A 151 2.89 19.48 17.35
C PHE A 151 2.83 18.42 16.26
N TYR A 152 1.65 17.84 16.10
CA TYR A 152 1.32 16.96 14.99
C TYR A 152 0.36 17.68 14.04
N LEU A 153 0.60 17.58 12.74
CA LEU A 153 -0.36 18.03 11.73
C LEU A 153 -0.34 17.11 10.51
N ALA A 154 -1.52 16.68 10.07
CA ALA A 154 -1.68 15.95 8.83
C ALA A 154 -2.87 16.46 8.01
N ILE A 155 -2.74 16.38 6.69
CA ILE A 155 -3.78 16.68 5.70
C ILE A 155 -4.03 15.41 4.91
N LEU A 156 -5.28 14.97 4.82
CA LEU A 156 -5.68 13.79 4.05
C LEU A 156 -7.11 13.93 3.51
N MET A 157 -7.53 13.05 2.62
CA MET A 157 -8.93 12.97 2.16
C MET A 157 -9.77 12.12 3.12
N ASP A 158 -10.78 12.72 3.76
CA ASP A 158 -11.71 11.97 4.59
C ASP A 158 -12.78 11.29 3.73
N ARG A 159 -12.83 9.96 3.81
CA ARG A 159 -13.78 9.15 3.03
C ARG A 159 -15.20 9.17 3.59
N GLN A 160 -15.42 9.58 4.84
CA GLN A 160 -16.76 9.63 5.39
C GLN A 160 -17.48 10.92 4.98
N HIS A 161 -16.75 12.04 5.02
CA HIS A 161 -17.23 13.38 4.74
C HIS A 161 -16.95 13.82 3.29
N GLN A 162 -16.17 13.03 2.53
CA GLN A 162 -15.87 13.25 1.11
C GLN A 162 -15.18 14.60 0.85
N CYS A 163 -14.29 15.01 1.76
CA CYS A 163 -13.56 16.27 1.67
C CYS A 163 -12.15 16.15 2.26
N PRO A 164 -11.24 17.09 1.94
CA PRO A 164 -9.98 17.20 2.66
C PRO A 164 -10.22 17.48 4.15
N VAL A 165 -9.37 16.91 5.00
CA VAL A 165 -9.40 17.11 6.45
C VAL A 165 -8.01 17.42 6.97
N ILE A 166 -7.92 18.39 7.88
CA ILE A 166 -6.70 18.68 8.66
C ILE A 166 -6.88 18.09 10.06
N VAL A 167 -6.06 17.09 10.36
CA VAL A 167 -5.96 16.45 11.67
C VAL A 167 -4.74 17.02 12.39
N SER A 168 -4.93 17.51 13.61
CA SER A 168 -3.86 18.20 14.34
C SER A 168 -3.89 17.86 15.83
N SER A 169 -2.73 17.82 16.47
CA SER A 169 -2.64 17.57 17.91
C SER A 169 -1.50 18.35 18.54
N SER A 170 -1.70 18.80 19.78
CA SER A 170 -0.65 19.42 20.59
C SER A 170 0.41 18.41 21.09
N GLN A 171 0.18 17.10 20.87
CA GLN A 171 1.09 16.01 21.21
C GLN A 171 1.89 15.57 19.98
N GLY A 172 2.84 16.40 19.55
CA GLY A 172 3.78 16.07 18.47
C GLY A 172 4.92 15.15 18.91
N GLY A 173 5.70 14.66 17.95
CA GLY A 173 6.88 13.81 18.18
C GLY A 173 6.56 12.36 18.58
N MET A 174 5.27 12.00 18.56
CA MET A 174 4.76 10.66 18.89
C MET A 174 3.89 10.11 17.76
N ASP A 175 3.62 8.80 17.83
CA ASP A 175 2.73 8.09 16.92
C ASP A 175 1.27 8.53 17.15
N ILE A 176 0.63 9.07 16.10
CA ILE A 176 -0.70 9.69 16.24
C ILE A 176 -1.79 8.66 16.57
N GLU A 177 -1.62 7.41 16.13
CA GLU A 177 -2.51 6.29 16.42
C GLU A 177 -2.50 5.96 17.91
N THR A 178 -1.34 6.07 18.54
CA THR A 178 -1.21 5.93 20.01
C THR A 178 -1.94 7.07 20.72
N VAL A 179 -1.78 8.32 20.26
CA VAL A 179 -2.53 9.48 20.81
C VAL A 179 -4.03 9.30 20.63
N ALA A 180 -4.49 8.83 19.47
CA ALA A 180 -5.90 8.59 19.19
C ALA A 180 -6.51 7.54 20.12
N LYS A 181 -5.71 6.52 20.49
CA LYS A 181 -6.13 5.45 21.40
C LYS A 181 -6.14 5.91 22.87
N GLU A 182 -5.10 6.60 23.31
CA GLU A 182 -4.88 6.93 24.72
C GLU A 182 -5.53 8.26 25.13
N ASN A 183 -5.53 9.25 24.23
CA ASN A 183 -6.05 10.59 24.48
C ASN A 183 -6.74 11.17 23.22
N PRO A 184 -7.88 10.62 22.79
CA PRO A 184 -8.57 11.04 21.57
C PRO A 184 -8.99 12.52 21.58
N SER A 185 -9.22 13.12 22.76
CA SER A 185 -9.59 14.55 22.87
C SER A 185 -8.43 15.50 22.56
N ALA A 186 -7.19 15.01 22.50
CA ALA A 186 -6.04 15.79 22.05
C ALA A 186 -5.99 15.95 20.51
N ILE A 187 -6.85 15.26 19.77
CA ILE A 187 -6.93 15.33 18.31
C ILE A 187 -8.02 16.31 17.89
N ASN A 188 -7.64 17.30 17.11
CA ASN A 188 -8.53 18.26 16.49
C ASN A 188 -8.68 17.93 15.01
N THR A 189 -9.91 17.80 14.56
CA THR A 189 -10.27 17.49 13.17
C THR A 189 -10.98 18.69 12.55
N ASN A 190 -10.46 19.20 11.44
CA ASN A 190 -11.04 20.35 10.72
C ASN A 190 -11.32 19.93 9.27
N TYR A 191 -12.59 19.86 8.90
CA TYR A 191 -13.03 19.54 7.54
C TYR A 191 -12.95 20.78 6.66
N ILE A 192 -12.41 20.62 5.46
CA ILE A 192 -12.15 21.72 4.53
C ILE A 192 -13.05 21.58 3.31
N ASP A 193 -13.76 22.64 2.93
CA ASP A 193 -14.43 22.69 1.64
C ASP A 193 -13.39 22.77 0.53
N ILE A 194 -13.38 21.79 -0.36
CA ILE A 194 -12.37 21.69 -1.43
C ILE A 194 -12.42 22.85 -2.43
N ASN A 195 -13.56 23.55 -2.57
CA ASN A 195 -13.69 24.68 -3.49
C ASN A 195 -13.24 26.00 -2.86
N VAL A 196 -13.23 26.07 -1.52
CA VAL A 196 -12.83 27.27 -0.77
C VAL A 196 -11.37 27.17 -0.32
N GLY A 197 -10.96 25.97 0.09
CA GLY A 197 -9.65 25.72 0.68
C GLY A 197 -9.54 26.22 2.13
N VAL A 198 -8.30 26.37 2.60
CA VAL A 198 -8.01 26.77 3.99
C VAL A 198 -7.98 28.29 4.10
N THR A 199 -9.02 28.84 4.72
CA THR A 199 -9.11 30.28 5.01
C THR A 199 -8.21 30.70 6.17
N ASP A 200 -7.94 32.00 6.26
CA ASP A 200 -7.19 32.59 7.38
C ASP A 200 -7.79 32.26 8.75
N GLU A 201 -9.12 32.25 8.84
CA GLU A 201 -9.84 31.92 10.09
C GLU A 201 -9.58 30.46 10.49
N ILE A 202 -9.67 29.53 9.54
CA ILE A 202 -9.42 28.11 9.79
C ILE A 202 -7.96 27.89 10.21
N ALA A 203 -7.01 28.38 9.41
CA ALA A 203 -5.58 28.19 9.68
C ALA A 203 -5.16 28.82 11.02
N ARG A 204 -5.63 30.04 11.31
CA ARG A 204 -5.37 30.70 12.61
C ARG A 204 -6.00 29.93 13.77
N GLY A 205 -7.22 29.42 13.58
CA GLY A 205 -7.92 28.62 14.57
C GLY A 205 -7.16 27.32 14.90
N ILE A 206 -6.61 26.66 13.88
CA ILE A 206 -5.77 25.47 14.04
C ILE A 206 -4.48 25.82 14.79
N ALA A 207 -3.74 26.84 14.35
CA ALA A 207 -2.50 27.26 15.01
C ALA A 207 -2.71 27.62 16.49
N THR A 208 -3.79 28.35 16.80
CA THR A 208 -4.17 28.70 18.18
C THR A 208 -4.50 27.47 19.01
N LYS A 209 -5.29 26.52 18.47
CA LYS A 209 -5.67 25.29 19.19
C LYS A 209 -4.50 24.34 19.41
N LEU A 210 -3.56 24.28 18.46
CA LEU A 210 -2.30 23.55 18.63
C LEU A 210 -1.48 24.12 19.78
N GLY A 211 -1.62 25.42 20.05
CA GLY A 211 -0.94 26.11 21.14
C GLY A 211 0.38 26.73 20.68
N PHE A 212 0.47 27.22 19.45
CA PHE A 212 1.56 28.12 19.07
C PHE A 212 1.54 29.39 19.93
N SER A 213 2.70 29.96 20.23
CA SER A 213 2.77 31.28 20.87
C SER A 213 2.26 32.38 19.94
N GLU A 214 1.77 33.49 20.49
CA GLU A 214 1.20 34.62 19.73
C GLU A 214 2.12 35.12 18.60
N GLN A 215 3.44 35.09 18.83
CA GLN A 215 4.46 35.52 17.87
C GLN A 215 4.56 34.59 16.65
N CYS A 216 4.22 33.31 16.82
CA CYS A 216 4.30 32.28 15.78
C CYS A 216 2.95 32.03 15.08
N ILE A 217 1.85 32.68 15.51
CA ILE A 217 0.51 32.40 14.95
C ILE A 217 0.43 32.74 13.46
N GLU A 218 0.98 33.87 13.01
CA GLU A 218 0.93 34.22 11.57
C GLU A 218 1.76 33.27 10.72
N GLU A 219 2.95 32.90 11.19
CA GLU A 219 3.84 31.98 10.47
C GLU A 219 3.26 30.55 10.43
N ALA A 220 2.65 30.10 11.54
CA ALA A 220 1.94 28.82 11.58
C ALA A 220 0.71 28.83 10.66
N LYS A 221 -0.04 29.92 10.64
CA LYS A 221 -1.19 30.09 9.72
C LYS A 221 -0.73 29.96 8.26
N ASP A 222 0.29 30.72 7.86
CA ASP A 222 0.87 30.68 6.51
C ASP A 222 1.40 29.27 6.16
N THR A 223 2.09 28.63 7.10
CA THR A 223 2.57 27.25 6.94
C THR A 223 1.42 26.28 6.68
N ILE A 224 0.35 26.33 7.46
CA ILE A 224 -0.82 25.45 7.29
C ILE A 224 -1.49 25.67 5.93
N GLN A 225 -1.63 26.93 5.50
CA GLN A 225 -2.20 27.27 4.20
C GLN A 225 -1.34 26.73 3.05
N LYS A 226 -0.01 26.90 3.13
CA LYS A 226 0.94 26.36 2.14
C LYS A 226 0.95 24.83 2.10
N LEU A 227 0.87 24.16 3.25
CA LEU A 227 0.75 22.69 3.29
C LEU A 227 -0.51 22.22 2.55
N TYR A 228 -1.63 22.91 2.75
CA TYR A 228 -2.86 22.61 2.00
C TYR A 228 -2.73 22.94 0.50
N GLN A 229 -2.04 24.02 0.15
CA GLN A 229 -1.75 24.35 -1.25
C GLN A 229 -0.97 23.22 -1.92
N ILE A 230 0.09 22.70 -1.28
CA ILE A 230 0.87 21.57 -1.81
C ILE A 230 -0.01 20.33 -1.93
N PHE A 231 -0.83 20.04 -0.91
CA PHE A 231 -1.74 18.90 -0.91
C PHE A 231 -2.63 18.88 -2.16
N ASN A 232 -3.21 20.04 -2.48
CA ASN A 232 -4.10 20.19 -3.63
C ASN A 232 -3.36 20.23 -4.97
N GLU A 233 -2.26 20.98 -5.08
CA GLU A 233 -1.53 21.16 -6.34
C GLU A 233 -0.75 19.92 -6.79
N LYS A 234 -0.27 19.11 -5.84
CA LYS A 234 0.55 17.92 -6.14
C LYS A 234 -0.25 16.61 -6.09
N ASP A 235 -1.58 16.68 -6.01
CA ASP A 235 -2.46 15.50 -5.88
C ASP A 235 -2.03 14.57 -4.73
N SER A 236 -1.73 15.17 -3.57
CA SER A 236 -1.31 14.40 -2.41
C SER A 236 -2.51 13.64 -1.83
N THR A 237 -2.30 12.38 -1.44
CA THR A 237 -3.27 11.61 -0.64
C THR A 237 -3.09 11.87 0.85
N GLN A 238 -1.87 12.17 1.27
CA GLN A 238 -1.51 12.51 2.64
C GLN A 238 -0.30 13.42 2.68
N ILE A 239 -0.36 14.46 3.51
CA ILE A 239 0.82 15.17 4.02
C ILE A 239 0.80 15.02 5.54
N GLU A 240 1.87 14.52 6.12
CA GLU A 240 2.04 14.38 7.57
C GLU A 240 3.32 15.08 8.00
N ILE A 241 3.19 16.04 8.91
CA ILE A 241 4.30 16.77 9.53
C ILE A 241 4.36 16.36 11.01
N ASN A 242 5.44 15.68 11.39
CA ASN A 242 5.57 15.15 12.75
C ASN A 242 7.05 15.10 13.23
N PRO A 243 7.54 16.12 13.96
CA PRO A 243 6.78 17.26 14.48
C PRO A 243 6.72 18.48 13.54
N LEU A 244 5.62 19.21 13.62
CA LEU A 244 5.54 20.63 13.30
C LEU A 244 5.92 21.41 14.57
N SER A 245 6.97 22.22 14.53
CA SER A 245 7.59 22.75 15.74
C SER A 245 7.62 24.27 15.80
N GLU A 246 7.48 24.81 17.02
CA GLU A 246 7.91 26.15 17.38
C GLU A 246 9.33 26.05 17.95
N THR A 247 10.30 26.72 17.34
CA THR A 247 11.68 26.74 17.82
C THR A 247 11.89 27.75 18.96
N SER A 248 13.03 27.63 19.64
CA SER A 248 13.39 28.55 20.74
C SER A 248 13.56 30.01 20.28
N ASP A 249 13.82 30.23 19.00
CA ASP A 249 13.90 31.54 18.32
C ASP A 249 12.60 31.95 17.61
N HIS A 250 11.48 31.32 17.99
CA HIS A 250 10.12 31.66 17.53
C HIS A 250 9.88 31.50 16.02
N GLN A 251 10.50 30.48 15.41
CA GLN A 251 10.22 30.06 14.04
C GLN A 251 9.28 28.86 14.01
N VAL A 252 8.52 28.71 12.92
CA VAL A 252 7.67 27.55 12.67
C VAL A 252 8.32 26.66 11.63
N LEU A 253 8.73 25.46 12.04
CA LEU A 253 9.46 24.53 11.17
C LEU A 253 8.77 23.17 11.09
N CYS A 254 8.68 22.64 9.87
CA CYS A 254 8.38 21.23 9.62
C CYS A 254 9.68 20.41 9.81
N MET A 255 9.79 19.70 10.94
CA MET A 255 11.04 19.00 11.30
C MET A 255 11.20 17.64 10.62
N ASP A 256 10.08 16.99 10.32
CA ASP A 256 9.98 15.75 9.54
C ASP A 256 8.67 15.80 8.75
N ALA A 257 8.68 15.25 7.54
CA ALA A 257 7.57 15.33 6.61
C ALA A 257 7.45 14.05 5.78
N LYS A 258 6.25 13.47 5.81
CA LYS A 258 5.88 12.30 5.01
C LYS A 258 4.79 12.69 4.02
N PHE A 259 5.09 12.50 2.75
CA PHE A 259 4.18 12.79 1.63
C PHE A 259 3.77 11.48 0.96
N GLY A 260 2.47 11.37 0.69
CA GLY A 260 1.88 10.34 -0.16
C GLY A 260 1.08 11.00 -1.29
N PHE A 261 1.10 10.42 -2.48
CA PHE A 261 0.47 10.96 -3.70
C PHE A 261 -0.53 9.96 -4.30
N ASP A 262 -1.48 10.46 -5.11
CA ASP A 262 -2.43 9.60 -5.81
C ASP A 262 -1.80 9.05 -7.10
N ASP A 263 -1.58 7.74 -7.17
CA ASP A 263 -1.07 7.06 -8.37
C ASP A 263 -1.92 7.35 -9.63
N ASN A 264 -3.22 7.62 -9.46
CA ASN A 264 -4.09 7.98 -10.59
C ASN A 264 -3.78 9.36 -11.18
N ALA A 265 -3.00 10.19 -10.49
CA ALA A 265 -2.60 11.52 -10.96
C ALA A 265 -1.27 11.52 -11.73
N ASP A 266 -0.60 10.37 -11.92
CA ASP A 266 0.67 10.25 -12.66
C ASP A 266 0.66 10.99 -14.00
N PHE A 267 -0.44 10.90 -14.75
CA PHE A 267 -0.56 11.54 -16.06
C PHE A 267 -0.34 13.07 -16.03
N ARG A 268 -0.58 13.73 -14.89
CA ARG A 268 -0.43 15.18 -14.70
C ARG A 268 0.64 15.58 -13.68
N GLN A 269 1.17 14.64 -12.91
CA GLN A 269 2.19 14.89 -11.86
C GLN A 269 3.55 14.29 -12.22
N LYS A 270 4.00 14.42 -13.47
CA LYS A 270 5.21 13.73 -13.97
C LYS A 270 6.46 13.97 -13.12
N GLU A 271 6.68 15.22 -12.70
CA GLU A 271 7.78 15.58 -11.78
C GLU A 271 7.76 14.77 -10.47
N VAL A 272 6.58 14.60 -9.87
CA VAL A 272 6.44 13.86 -8.61
C VAL A 272 6.76 12.37 -8.81
N PHE A 273 6.34 11.79 -9.93
CA PHE A 273 6.58 10.38 -10.23
C PHE A 273 8.03 10.08 -10.62
N GLU A 274 8.81 11.08 -11.06
CA GLU A 274 10.26 10.95 -11.24
C GLU A 274 11.01 10.75 -9.91
N TRP A 275 10.39 11.08 -8.78
CA TRP A 275 10.96 10.91 -7.44
C TRP A 275 10.77 9.51 -6.86
N ARG A 276 10.05 8.62 -7.55
CA ARG A 276 9.80 7.25 -7.10
C ARG A 276 11.12 6.49 -6.93
N ASP A 277 11.31 5.91 -5.75
CA ASP A 277 12.45 5.04 -5.46
C ASP A 277 12.00 3.58 -5.43
N THR A 278 12.15 2.89 -6.55
CA THR A 278 11.81 1.47 -6.69
C THR A 278 12.68 0.55 -5.84
N SER A 279 13.83 1.01 -5.34
CA SER A 279 14.67 0.21 -4.43
C SER A 279 14.02 -0.01 -3.06
N GLN A 280 12.98 0.75 -2.74
CA GLN A 280 12.21 0.66 -1.51
C GLN A 280 10.99 -0.26 -1.64
N GLU A 281 10.73 -0.77 -2.83
CA GLU A 281 9.59 -1.62 -3.17
C GLU A 281 10.04 -3.07 -3.37
N ASP A 282 9.10 -4.02 -3.35
CA ASP A 282 9.40 -5.40 -3.68
C ASP A 282 9.70 -5.53 -5.20
N PRO A 283 10.83 -6.13 -5.62
CA PRO A 283 11.20 -6.24 -7.03
C PRO A 283 10.17 -6.96 -7.90
N ASP A 284 9.46 -7.96 -7.35
CA ASP A 284 8.41 -8.69 -8.08
C ASP A 284 7.19 -7.78 -8.30
N GLU A 285 6.88 -6.92 -7.33
CA GLU A 285 5.81 -5.92 -7.45
C GLU A 285 6.14 -4.81 -8.46
N VAL A 286 7.42 -4.42 -8.57
CA VAL A 286 7.90 -3.45 -9.59
C VAL A 286 7.80 -4.07 -10.97
N ARG A 287 8.33 -5.29 -11.15
CA ARG A 287 8.26 -6.05 -12.40
C ARG A 287 6.81 -6.26 -12.86
N ALA A 288 5.91 -6.60 -11.94
CA ALA A 288 4.48 -6.74 -12.23
C ALA A 288 3.86 -5.43 -12.77
N ALA A 289 4.21 -4.28 -12.18
CA ALA A 289 3.68 -2.98 -12.57
C ALA A 289 4.07 -2.60 -14.02
N GLU A 290 5.25 -3.01 -14.51
CA GLU A 290 5.67 -2.79 -15.91
C GLU A 290 4.72 -3.47 -16.92
N SER A 291 4.07 -4.56 -16.49
CA SER A 291 3.07 -5.28 -17.27
C SER A 291 1.63 -4.95 -16.90
N ASN A 292 1.42 -3.86 -16.14
CA ASN A 292 0.11 -3.44 -15.60
C ASN A 292 -0.60 -4.52 -14.77
N LEU A 293 0.18 -5.34 -14.05
CA LEU A 293 -0.33 -6.35 -13.12
C LEU A 293 -0.33 -5.79 -11.70
N ASN A 294 -1.46 -5.90 -10.99
CA ASN A 294 -1.49 -5.62 -9.57
C ASN A 294 -1.09 -6.89 -8.81
N PHE A 295 0.18 -7.01 -8.47
CA PHE A 295 0.75 -8.18 -7.78
C PHE A 295 1.22 -7.79 -6.38
N ILE A 296 0.90 -8.59 -5.36
CA ILE A 296 1.48 -8.46 -4.01
C ILE A 296 1.92 -9.83 -3.54
N LYS A 297 3.17 -9.93 -3.10
CA LYS A 297 3.75 -11.17 -2.60
C LYS A 297 3.28 -11.46 -1.18
N LEU A 298 2.96 -12.71 -0.89
CA LEU A 298 2.56 -13.22 0.42
C LEU A 298 3.41 -14.43 0.80
N ASP A 299 3.24 -14.95 2.01
CA ASP A 299 4.07 -16.05 2.55
C ASP A 299 3.56 -17.46 2.24
N GLY A 300 2.49 -17.60 1.47
CA GLY A 300 1.85 -18.88 1.19
C GLY A 300 2.50 -19.75 0.10
N ASP A 301 1.80 -20.80 -0.30
CA ASP A 301 2.27 -21.81 -1.27
C ASP A 301 1.30 -22.04 -2.44
N ILE A 302 0.13 -21.40 -2.46
CA ILE A 302 -0.84 -21.48 -3.56
C ILE A 302 -0.86 -20.16 -4.32
N GLY A 303 -0.31 -20.16 -5.54
CA GLY A 303 -0.32 -18.99 -6.41
C GLY A 303 -1.72 -18.65 -6.89
N CYS A 304 -2.09 -17.38 -6.93
CA CYS A 304 -3.39 -16.93 -7.44
C CYS A 304 -3.21 -16.13 -8.73
N LEU A 305 -4.05 -16.38 -9.73
CA LEU A 305 -4.18 -15.54 -10.92
C LEU A 305 -5.67 -15.29 -11.17
N VAL A 306 -6.09 -14.04 -11.00
CA VAL A 306 -7.51 -13.66 -10.98
C VAL A 306 -7.72 -12.38 -11.76
N ASN A 307 -8.90 -12.19 -12.35
CA ASN A 307 -9.30 -10.90 -12.90
C ASN A 307 -10.31 -10.18 -11.99
N GLY A 308 -9.99 -8.95 -11.62
CA GLY A 308 -10.71 -8.10 -10.70
C GLY A 308 -10.25 -8.24 -9.25
N ALA A 309 -9.80 -7.13 -8.65
CA ALA A 309 -9.29 -7.07 -7.28
C ALA A 309 -10.22 -7.69 -6.22
N GLY A 310 -11.54 -7.46 -6.32
CA GLY A 310 -12.52 -8.05 -5.40
C GLY A 310 -12.56 -9.58 -5.47
N LEU A 311 -12.51 -10.14 -6.68
CA LEU A 311 -12.48 -11.59 -6.88
C LEU A 311 -11.12 -12.17 -6.47
N ALA A 312 -10.02 -11.44 -6.68
CA ALA A 312 -8.69 -11.84 -6.24
C ALA A 312 -8.64 -11.97 -4.71
N MET A 313 -9.15 -10.99 -3.97
CA MET A 313 -9.29 -11.07 -2.51
C MET A 313 -10.17 -12.25 -2.08
N ALA A 314 -11.35 -12.41 -2.68
CA ALA A 314 -12.24 -13.53 -2.37
C ALA A 314 -11.62 -14.91 -2.67
N THR A 315 -10.76 -14.99 -3.69
CA THR A 315 -10.03 -16.22 -4.05
C THR A 315 -8.98 -16.56 -3.00
N MET A 316 -8.25 -15.57 -2.50
CA MET A 316 -7.32 -15.76 -1.38
C MET A 316 -8.05 -16.19 -0.11
N ASP A 317 -9.18 -15.56 0.20
CA ASP A 317 -9.98 -15.87 1.37
C ASP A 317 -10.53 -17.29 1.31
N ILE A 318 -11.06 -17.73 0.16
CA ILE A 318 -11.60 -19.08 0.02
C ILE A 318 -10.50 -20.16 0.06
N ILE A 319 -9.29 -19.87 -0.43
CA ILE A 319 -8.12 -20.75 -0.22
C ILE A 319 -7.84 -20.90 1.27
N LYS A 320 -7.82 -19.78 2.01
CA LYS A 320 -7.54 -19.76 3.45
C LYS A 320 -8.62 -20.48 4.26
N LEU A 321 -9.89 -20.27 3.92
CA LEU A 321 -11.05 -20.95 4.51
C LEU A 321 -10.96 -22.48 4.36
N ASN A 322 -10.41 -22.95 3.24
CA ASN A 322 -10.18 -24.37 2.98
C ASN A 322 -8.84 -24.91 3.56
N GLY A 323 -8.15 -24.10 4.37
CA GLY A 323 -6.93 -24.49 5.07
C GLY A 323 -5.65 -24.43 4.22
N GLY A 324 -5.67 -23.71 3.09
CA GLY A 324 -4.48 -23.37 2.31
C GLY A 324 -3.83 -22.06 2.73
N GLN A 325 -2.72 -21.70 2.07
CA GLN A 325 -2.08 -20.40 2.20
C GLN A 325 -1.90 -19.75 0.81
N PRO A 326 -2.56 -18.63 0.51
CA PRO A 326 -2.32 -17.91 -0.74
C PRO A 326 -0.89 -17.35 -0.77
N ALA A 327 -0.16 -17.60 -1.84
CA ALA A 327 1.23 -17.14 -2.04
C ALA A 327 1.31 -15.71 -2.56
N ASN A 328 0.25 -15.21 -3.17
CA ASN A 328 0.20 -13.87 -3.72
C ASN A 328 -1.24 -13.38 -3.91
N PHE A 329 -1.41 -12.06 -3.95
CA PHE A 329 -2.51 -11.39 -4.63
C PHE A 329 -2.07 -11.09 -6.06
N LEU A 330 -2.93 -11.35 -7.06
CA LEU A 330 -2.68 -10.93 -8.44
C LEU A 330 -4.00 -10.65 -9.16
N ASP A 331 -4.15 -9.40 -9.61
CA ASP A 331 -5.24 -8.97 -10.49
C ASP A 331 -4.70 -8.62 -11.90
N VAL A 332 -5.11 -9.40 -12.91
CA VAL A 332 -4.76 -9.18 -14.33
C VAL A 332 -5.67 -8.15 -15.04
N GLY A 333 -6.68 -7.63 -14.35
CA GLY A 333 -7.67 -6.70 -14.90
C GLY A 333 -8.67 -7.35 -15.87
N GLY A 334 -9.64 -6.55 -16.36
CA GLY A 334 -10.73 -7.04 -17.22
C GLY A 334 -10.34 -7.39 -18.67
N GLY A 335 -9.13 -7.05 -19.10
CA GLY A 335 -8.64 -7.20 -20.48
C GLY A 335 -7.29 -7.91 -20.56
N ALA A 336 -7.13 -8.99 -19.78
CA ALA A 336 -5.87 -9.72 -19.68
C ALA A 336 -5.37 -10.19 -21.06
N THR A 337 -4.23 -9.65 -21.49
CA THR A 337 -3.57 -10.06 -22.74
C THR A 337 -2.78 -11.35 -22.52
N PRO A 338 -2.50 -12.14 -23.58
CA PRO A 338 -1.64 -13.31 -23.46
C PRO A 338 -0.25 -13.02 -22.86
N ALA A 339 0.32 -11.84 -23.14
CA ALA A 339 1.60 -11.40 -22.58
C ALA A 339 1.50 -11.16 -21.07
N ALA A 340 0.45 -10.47 -20.60
CA ALA A 340 0.22 -10.23 -19.19
C ALA A 340 -0.03 -11.53 -18.40
N ILE A 341 -0.75 -12.50 -19.00
CA ILE A 341 -0.93 -13.83 -18.41
C ILE A 341 0.40 -14.57 -18.29
N LYS A 342 1.23 -14.55 -19.34
CA LYS A 342 2.55 -15.17 -19.30
C LYS A 342 3.42 -14.57 -18.19
N GLU A 343 3.48 -13.25 -18.11
CA GLU A 343 4.22 -12.54 -17.07
C GLU A 343 3.71 -12.89 -15.66
N ALA A 344 2.39 -12.97 -15.48
CA ALA A 344 1.79 -13.39 -14.22
C ALA A 344 2.23 -14.81 -13.80
N PHE A 345 2.29 -15.75 -14.74
CA PHE A 345 2.82 -17.09 -14.47
C PHE A 345 4.31 -17.08 -14.14
N GLU A 346 5.13 -16.31 -14.86
CA GLU A 346 6.56 -16.17 -14.57
C GLU A 346 6.81 -15.58 -13.17
N LEU A 347 6.03 -14.57 -12.76
CA LEU A 347 6.07 -14.00 -11.41
C LEU A 347 5.70 -15.04 -10.34
N ILE A 348 4.56 -15.71 -10.49
CA ILE A 348 4.09 -16.72 -9.52
C ILE A 348 5.10 -17.87 -9.40
N THR A 349 5.64 -18.35 -10.53
CA THR A 349 6.52 -19.52 -10.55
C THR A 349 7.97 -19.21 -10.19
N SER A 350 8.35 -17.94 -10.10
CA SER A 350 9.66 -17.52 -9.58
C SER A 350 9.82 -17.83 -8.08
N ASP A 351 8.72 -17.93 -7.35
CA ASP A 351 8.74 -18.34 -5.95
C ASP A 351 8.70 -19.87 -5.83
N ALA A 352 9.82 -20.46 -5.40
CA ALA A 352 9.97 -21.90 -5.21
C ALA A 352 8.98 -22.48 -4.16
N LYS A 353 8.42 -21.66 -3.27
CA LYS A 353 7.40 -22.09 -2.30
C LYS A 353 6.10 -22.49 -2.98
N VAL A 354 5.82 -22.00 -4.19
CA VAL A 354 4.57 -22.29 -4.89
C VAL A 354 4.51 -23.76 -5.28
N THR A 355 3.44 -24.43 -4.84
CA THR A 355 3.17 -25.86 -5.06
C THR A 355 1.94 -26.10 -5.93
N ALA A 356 1.06 -25.12 -6.07
CA ALA A 356 -0.10 -25.15 -6.97
C ALA A 356 -0.47 -23.73 -7.42
N ILE A 357 -1.13 -23.60 -8.57
CA ILE A 357 -1.69 -22.32 -9.05
C ILE A 357 -3.21 -22.44 -9.17
N PHE A 358 -3.93 -21.50 -8.58
CA PHE A 358 -5.36 -21.32 -8.76
C PHE A 358 -5.63 -20.14 -9.71
N VAL A 359 -6.04 -20.48 -10.93
CA VAL A 359 -6.55 -19.53 -11.94
C VAL A 359 -8.06 -19.42 -11.78
N ASN A 360 -8.56 -18.24 -11.44
CA ASN A 360 -9.99 -17.97 -11.31
C ASN A 360 -10.35 -16.77 -12.20
N ILE A 361 -10.89 -17.05 -13.39
CA ILE A 361 -11.21 -16.00 -14.37
C ILE A 361 -12.69 -16.00 -14.69
N PHE A 362 -13.31 -14.83 -14.51
CA PHE A 362 -14.65 -14.55 -15.02
C PHE A 362 -14.51 -13.83 -16.37
N GLY A 363 -14.79 -14.53 -17.47
CA GLY A 363 -14.45 -14.11 -18.84
C GLY A 363 -14.89 -12.69 -19.20
N GLY A 364 -16.06 -12.25 -18.71
CA GLY A 364 -16.53 -10.88 -18.93
C GLY A 364 -16.61 -10.56 -20.44
N ILE A 365 -15.67 -9.76 -20.93
CA ILE A 365 -15.56 -9.37 -22.36
C ILE A 365 -14.77 -10.41 -23.19
N VAL A 366 -13.95 -11.24 -22.55
CA VAL A 366 -13.12 -12.27 -23.20
C VAL A 366 -13.80 -13.65 -23.09
N ARG A 367 -13.81 -14.40 -24.19
CA ARG A 367 -14.38 -15.77 -24.20
C ARG A 367 -13.47 -16.76 -23.47
N CYS A 368 -14.07 -17.74 -22.78
CA CYS A 368 -13.34 -18.73 -21.99
C CYS A 368 -12.43 -19.63 -22.84
N ASP A 369 -12.84 -19.97 -24.07
CA ASP A 369 -12.06 -20.78 -25.01
C ASP A 369 -10.76 -20.08 -25.43
N ALA A 370 -10.79 -18.76 -25.61
CA ALA A 370 -9.60 -17.95 -25.87
C ALA A 370 -8.66 -17.90 -24.65
N ILE A 371 -9.22 -17.76 -23.45
CA ILE A 371 -8.46 -17.79 -22.18
C ILE A 371 -7.80 -19.17 -21.99
N ALA A 372 -8.55 -20.25 -22.17
CA ALA A 372 -8.04 -21.63 -22.08
C ALA A 372 -6.90 -21.87 -23.08
N THR A 373 -7.04 -21.41 -24.33
CA THR A 373 -5.97 -21.50 -25.34
C THR A 373 -4.71 -20.75 -24.89
N GLY A 374 -4.86 -19.54 -24.34
CA GLY A 374 -3.73 -18.76 -23.81
C GLY A 374 -3.06 -19.43 -22.61
N LEU A 375 -3.86 -20.01 -21.72
CA LEU A 375 -3.39 -20.77 -20.56
C LEU A 375 -2.57 -21.98 -20.99
N ILE A 376 -3.11 -22.84 -21.86
CA ILE A 376 -2.44 -24.04 -22.38
C ILE A 376 -1.07 -23.68 -22.98
N LYS A 377 -1.04 -22.69 -23.88
CA LYS A 377 0.21 -22.22 -24.51
C LYS A 377 1.23 -21.73 -23.49
N THR A 378 0.78 -21.00 -22.46
CA THR A 378 1.66 -20.49 -21.40
C THR A 378 2.28 -21.64 -20.62
N VAL A 379 1.45 -22.62 -20.21
CA VAL A 379 1.87 -23.81 -19.46
C VAL A 379 2.88 -24.65 -20.26
N GLU A 380 2.64 -24.86 -21.56
CA GLU A 380 3.58 -25.55 -22.46
C GLU A 380 4.90 -24.78 -22.58
N SER A 381 4.83 -23.47 -22.84
CA SER A 381 6.01 -22.63 -23.08
C SER A 381 6.93 -22.54 -21.87
N LEU A 382 6.36 -22.54 -20.66
CA LEU A 382 7.08 -22.48 -19.40
C LEU A 382 7.40 -23.88 -18.83
N ASN A 383 6.95 -24.95 -19.49
CA ASN A 383 7.10 -26.34 -19.04
C ASN A 383 6.69 -26.55 -17.57
N LEU A 384 5.54 -26.00 -17.18
CA LEU A 384 5.10 -25.99 -15.78
C LEU A 384 4.71 -27.40 -15.31
N LYS A 385 5.33 -27.82 -14.21
CA LYS A 385 5.09 -29.16 -13.61
C LYS A 385 4.11 -29.13 -12.44
N ILE A 386 3.89 -27.96 -11.86
CA ILE A 386 2.96 -27.76 -10.75
C ILE A 386 1.50 -27.84 -11.23
N PRO A 387 0.59 -28.40 -10.43
CA PRO A 387 -0.82 -28.50 -10.78
C PRO A 387 -1.47 -27.11 -10.88
N ILE A 388 -2.25 -26.92 -11.93
CA ILE A 388 -3.00 -25.68 -12.18
C ILE A 388 -4.48 -25.99 -12.09
N ILE A 389 -5.18 -25.29 -11.21
CA ILE A 389 -6.63 -25.41 -11.05
C ILE A 389 -7.23 -24.21 -11.76
N ALA A 390 -7.99 -24.45 -12.82
CA ALA A 390 -8.60 -23.42 -13.64
C ALA A 390 -10.10 -23.40 -13.42
N ARG A 391 -10.61 -22.28 -12.90
CA ARG A 391 -12.04 -22.00 -12.84
C ARG A 391 -12.34 -20.86 -13.80
N LEU A 392 -12.93 -21.22 -14.94
CA LEU A 392 -13.33 -20.28 -15.99
C LEU A 392 -14.86 -20.17 -15.99
N GLN A 393 -15.39 -18.96 -16.06
CA GLN A 393 -16.84 -18.73 -16.17
C GLN A 393 -17.15 -17.65 -17.20
N GLY A 394 -18.11 -17.91 -18.09
CA GLY A 394 -18.55 -16.95 -19.10
C GLY A 394 -18.85 -17.61 -20.44
N THR A 395 -18.77 -16.82 -21.52
CA THR A 395 -19.01 -17.29 -22.89
C THR A 395 -18.05 -18.41 -23.28
N ASN A 396 -18.57 -19.46 -23.95
CA ASN A 396 -17.81 -20.63 -24.41
C ASN A 396 -17.10 -21.42 -23.29
N VAL A 397 -17.68 -21.48 -22.09
CA VAL A 397 -17.11 -22.26 -20.99
C VAL A 397 -16.98 -23.75 -21.36
N ASP A 398 -18.01 -24.38 -21.91
CA ASP A 398 -17.96 -25.81 -22.29
C ASP A 398 -16.82 -26.14 -23.27
N ALA A 399 -16.61 -25.28 -24.26
CA ALA A 399 -15.51 -25.41 -25.21
C ALA A 399 -14.14 -25.23 -24.52
N ALA A 400 -14.05 -24.35 -23.53
CA ALA A 400 -12.83 -24.18 -22.72
C ALA A 400 -12.51 -25.43 -21.89
N HIS A 401 -13.52 -26.08 -21.30
CA HIS A 401 -13.34 -27.36 -20.59
C HIS A 401 -12.82 -28.45 -21.51
N GLN A 402 -13.39 -28.59 -22.71
CA GLN A 402 -12.93 -29.55 -23.71
C GLN A 402 -11.47 -29.29 -24.10
N LEU A 403 -11.12 -28.03 -24.43
CA LEU A 403 -9.76 -27.65 -24.78
C LEU A 403 -8.75 -27.98 -23.67
N ILE A 404 -9.10 -27.72 -22.40
CA ILE A 404 -8.23 -28.01 -21.26
C ILE A 404 -8.05 -29.54 -21.10
N ASN A 405 -9.13 -30.30 -21.15
CA ASN A 405 -9.09 -31.76 -20.99
C ASN A 405 -8.29 -32.44 -22.11
N ASP A 406 -8.45 -31.97 -23.35
CA ASP A 406 -7.78 -32.53 -24.53
C ASP A 406 -6.27 -32.17 -24.59
N SER A 407 -5.82 -31.18 -23.80
CA SER A 407 -4.42 -30.73 -23.80
C SER A 407 -3.43 -31.74 -23.23
N GLY A 408 -3.88 -32.67 -22.39
CA GLY A 408 -3.01 -33.60 -21.66
C GLY A 408 -2.12 -32.94 -20.59
N LEU A 409 -2.28 -31.64 -20.35
CA LEU A 409 -1.53 -30.89 -19.35
C LEU A 409 -2.13 -31.07 -17.95
N LYS A 410 -1.36 -30.73 -16.91
CA LYS A 410 -1.79 -30.79 -15.50
C LYS A 410 -2.69 -29.61 -15.11
N ILE A 411 -3.70 -29.34 -15.94
CA ILE A 411 -4.68 -28.27 -15.77
C ILE A 411 -6.03 -28.92 -15.44
N PHE A 412 -6.58 -28.58 -14.27
CA PHE A 412 -7.84 -29.11 -13.76
C PHE A 412 -8.95 -28.07 -13.92
N SER A 413 -9.85 -28.27 -14.89
CA SER A 413 -10.97 -27.34 -15.12
C SER A 413 -12.12 -27.65 -14.16
N ILE A 414 -12.49 -26.70 -13.29
CA ILE A 414 -13.53 -26.85 -12.26
C ILE A 414 -14.47 -25.63 -12.28
N ASP A 415 -15.78 -25.87 -12.33
CA ASP A 415 -16.78 -24.79 -12.44
C ASP A 415 -17.01 -24.03 -11.12
N ASP A 416 -17.24 -24.78 -10.06
CA ASP A 416 -17.61 -24.26 -8.75
C ASP A 416 -16.40 -23.72 -8.00
N LEU A 417 -16.56 -22.54 -7.39
CA LEU A 417 -15.47 -21.83 -6.73
C LEU A 417 -14.96 -22.57 -5.48
N GLN A 418 -15.88 -23.12 -4.68
CA GLN A 418 -15.53 -23.86 -3.46
C GLN A 418 -14.78 -25.15 -3.82
N SER A 419 -15.30 -25.89 -4.80
CA SER A 419 -14.68 -27.12 -5.31
C SER A 419 -13.28 -26.87 -5.89
N ALA A 420 -13.11 -25.77 -6.62
CA ALA A 420 -11.80 -25.39 -7.17
C ALA A 420 -10.80 -25.03 -6.06
N ALA A 421 -11.23 -24.28 -5.04
CA ALA A 421 -10.41 -23.94 -3.89
C ALA A 421 -9.98 -25.18 -3.08
N GLU A 422 -10.92 -26.08 -2.77
CA GLU A 422 -10.63 -27.35 -2.11
C GLU A 422 -9.60 -28.17 -2.89
N LYS A 423 -9.76 -28.26 -4.22
CA LYS A 423 -8.82 -28.97 -5.08
C LYS A 423 -7.43 -28.33 -5.07
N ALA A 424 -7.35 -26.99 -5.14
CA ALA A 424 -6.08 -26.28 -5.08
C ALA A 424 -5.33 -26.57 -3.77
N VAL A 425 -6.04 -26.57 -2.64
CA VAL A 425 -5.46 -26.91 -1.33
C VAL A 425 -5.03 -28.37 -1.26
N GLN A 426 -5.86 -29.30 -1.74
CA GLN A 426 -5.53 -30.72 -1.75
C GLN A 426 -4.27 -31.02 -2.57
N LEU A 427 -4.20 -30.49 -3.80
CA LEU A 427 -3.07 -30.72 -4.69
C LEU A 427 -1.80 -30.05 -4.18
N SER A 428 -1.90 -28.84 -3.62
CA SER A 428 -0.78 -28.17 -2.94
C SER A 428 -0.20 -29.04 -1.81
N LYS A 429 -1.05 -29.60 -0.95
CA LYS A 429 -0.63 -30.49 0.15
C LYS A 429 0.09 -31.75 -0.36
N VAL A 430 -0.42 -32.36 -1.43
CA VAL A 430 0.22 -33.53 -2.05
C VAL A 430 1.61 -33.19 -2.58
N VAL A 431 1.74 -32.08 -3.32
CA VAL A 431 3.05 -31.62 -3.85
C VAL A 431 4.01 -31.31 -2.71
N LYS A 432 3.53 -30.68 -1.63
CA LYS A 432 4.34 -30.36 -0.46
C LYS A 432 4.88 -31.61 0.23
N LEU A 433 3.99 -32.57 0.54
CA LEU A 433 4.38 -33.85 1.13
C LEU A 433 5.39 -34.59 0.25
N ALA A 434 5.21 -34.54 -1.06
CA ALA A 434 6.13 -35.16 -2.01
C ALA A 434 7.52 -34.51 -2.01
N ARG A 435 7.57 -33.16 -1.96
CA ARG A 435 8.83 -32.42 -1.81
C ARG A 435 9.51 -32.74 -0.48
N ASP A 436 8.74 -32.86 0.61
CA ASP A 436 9.27 -33.16 1.95
C ASP A 436 9.92 -34.55 2.05
N ILE A 437 9.47 -35.51 1.23
CA ILE A 437 10.00 -36.88 1.18
C ILE A 437 10.85 -37.16 -0.08
N ASP A 438 11.21 -36.12 -0.83
CA ASP A 438 12.03 -36.16 -2.06
C ASP A 438 11.53 -37.15 -3.14
N VAL A 439 10.21 -37.16 -3.39
CA VAL A 439 9.60 -37.95 -4.46
C VAL A 439 8.89 -37.07 -5.49
N GLY A 440 8.93 -37.48 -6.75
CA GLY A 440 8.13 -36.87 -7.80
C GLY A 440 6.65 -37.28 -7.69
N VAL A 441 5.74 -36.33 -7.91
CA VAL A 441 4.31 -36.64 -8.08
C VAL A 441 3.89 -36.35 -9.52
N GLU A 442 3.26 -37.33 -10.12
CA GLU A 442 2.56 -37.18 -11.38
C GLU A 442 1.06 -37.26 -11.13
N PHE A 443 0.34 -36.23 -11.56
CA PHE A 443 -1.10 -36.21 -11.49
C PHE A 443 -1.66 -36.66 -12.84
N THR A 444 -2.45 -37.72 -12.83
CA THR A 444 -3.21 -38.17 -14.01
C THR A 444 -4.64 -37.68 -13.89
N LEU A 445 -5.15 -37.04 -14.93
CA LEU A 445 -6.57 -36.72 -15.05
C LEU A 445 -7.34 -38.03 -15.21
N GLY A 446 -8.23 -38.34 -14.26
CA GLY A 446 -9.17 -39.45 -14.41
C GLY A 446 -10.22 -39.03 -15.42
N ILE A 447 -10.00 -39.40 -16.68
CA ILE A 447 -10.96 -39.20 -17.78
C ILE A 447 -12.16 -40.13 -17.57
#